data_AF-F4KS57-F1
#
_entry.id   AF-F4KS57-F1
#
_cell.length_a   1.000
_cell.length_b   1.000
_cell.length_c   1.000
_cell.angle_alpha   90.00
_cell.angle_beta   90.00
_cell.angle_gamma   90.00
#
_symmetry.space_group_name_H-M   'P 1'
#
loop_
_entity.id
_entity.type
_entity.pdbx_description
1 polymer ?
#
loop_
_entity_poly.entity_id
_entity_poly.type
_entity_poly.pdbx_seq_one_letter_code
_entity_poly.pdbx_strand_id
1 'polypeptide(L)'
;MFLFLLAALSSCSPRLSYFTQDLYERNRWSDSELKKIQFYLSDDVYLRRKLGDNSSEIVEGKVRVVNGQKIEEIYIPRSTPGVFMFSPKANRFAVAFENGSDSRFLMFGPNPKAGERFVLLAKDWERSTGTVTYDGKEYEVNYGAAFAGLMVDLRRIDRQDRNSRTAEGRKVD
;
A
#
# COMPACT_ATOMS: atom_id res chain seq x y z
N MET A 1 20.19 -36.29 -33.10
CA MET A 1 19.82 -36.26 -31.67
C MET A 1 19.88 -34.80 -31.22
N PHE A 2 18.76 -34.08 -31.34
CA PHE A 2 18.67 -32.64 -31.04
C PHE A 2 18.39 -32.47 -29.54
N LEU A 3 19.36 -31.95 -28.79
CA LEU A 3 19.28 -31.78 -27.35
C LEU A 3 18.38 -30.57 -27.03
N PHE A 4 17.20 -30.84 -26.48
CA PHE A 4 16.28 -29.83 -25.96
C PHE A 4 16.94 -29.12 -24.76
N LEU A 5 17.32 -27.85 -24.94
CA LEU A 5 17.76 -26.99 -23.85
C LEU A 5 16.52 -26.46 -23.12
N LEU A 6 16.08 -27.16 -22.07
CA LEU A 6 15.10 -26.61 -21.13
C LEU A 6 15.79 -25.50 -20.32
N ALA A 7 15.62 -24.25 -20.76
CA ALA A 7 15.88 -23.09 -19.94
C ALA A 7 14.83 -23.06 -18.81
N ALA A 8 15.19 -23.58 -17.64
CA ALA A 8 14.42 -23.39 -16.42
C ALA A 8 14.48 -21.90 -16.05
N LEU A 9 13.44 -21.14 -16.42
CA LEU A 9 13.19 -19.81 -15.89
C LEU A 9 12.82 -19.98 -14.41
N SER A 10 13.81 -19.91 -13.52
CA SER A 10 13.61 -19.75 -12.10
C SER A 10 12.99 -18.38 -11.84
N SER A 11 11.66 -18.31 -11.90
CA SER A 11 10.91 -17.16 -11.41
C SER A 11 11.08 -17.08 -9.89
N CYS A 12 12.14 -16.40 -9.45
CA CYS A 12 12.29 -15.97 -8.08
C CYS A 12 11.19 -14.93 -7.82
N SER A 13 10.04 -15.38 -7.32
CA SER A 13 9.03 -14.48 -6.79
C SER A 13 9.68 -13.56 -5.73
N PRO A 14 9.41 -12.24 -5.78
CA PRO A 14 9.89 -11.29 -4.78
C PRO A 14 9.58 -11.81 -3.38
N ARG A 15 10.61 -11.93 -2.53
CA ARG A 15 10.39 -12.25 -1.12
C ARG A 15 10.02 -10.96 -0.40
N LEU A 16 8.73 -10.67 -0.39
CA LEU A 16 8.18 -9.50 0.29
C LEU A 16 8.44 -9.59 1.80
N SER A 17 8.83 -8.47 2.38
CA SER A 17 9.07 -8.30 3.81
C SER A 17 8.22 -7.13 4.31
N TYR A 18 7.71 -7.23 5.54
CA TYR A 18 6.97 -6.11 6.14
C TYR A 18 7.83 -4.87 6.24
N PHE A 19 7.24 -3.73 5.89
CA PHE A 19 7.83 -2.43 6.11
C PHE A 19 7.63 -2.02 7.57
N THR A 20 8.72 -1.75 8.28
CA THR A 20 8.71 -1.45 9.72
C THR A 20 9.32 -0.08 10.01
N GLN A 21 9.00 0.47 11.19
CA GLN A 21 9.59 1.71 11.69
C GLN A 21 11.12 1.67 11.67
N ASP A 22 11.66 0.58 12.19
CA ASP A 22 13.10 0.38 12.26
C ASP A 22 13.74 0.29 10.86
N LEU A 23 13.10 -0.35 9.87
CA LEU A 23 13.60 -0.38 8.50
C LEU A 23 13.64 1.04 7.91
N TYR A 24 12.60 1.83 8.14
CA TYR A 24 12.53 3.23 7.70
C TYR A 24 13.61 4.09 8.36
N GLU A 25 13.77 3.99 9.68
CA GLU A 25 14.76 4.78 10.45
C GLU A 25 16.20 4.41 10.11
N ARG A 26 16.51 3.12 9.93
CA ARG A 26 17.85 2.65 9.59
C ARG A 26 18.31 3.17 8.22
N ASN A 27 17.40 3.22 7.24
CA ASN A 27 17.71 3.67 5.88
C ASN A 27 17.57 5.18 5.70
N ARG A 28 16.90 5.89 6.62
CA ARG A 28 16.69 7.35 6.57
C ARG A 28 16.09 7.84 5.25
N TRP A 29 15.19 7.05 4.67
CA TRP A 29 14.59 7.39 3.38
C TRP A 29 13.86 8.73 3.44
N SER A 30 14.18 9.61 2.51
CA SER A 30 13.40 10.81 2.24
C SER A 30 12.09 10.45 1.54
N ASP A 31 11.11 11.36 1.57
CA ASP A 31 9.87 11.25 0.78
C ASP A 31 10.15 10.97 -0.71
N SER A 32 11.21 11.55 -1.26
CA SER A 32 11.60 11.34 -2.68
C SER A 32 12.10 9.93 -2.96
N GLU A 33 12.68 9.26 -1.97
CA GLU A 33 13.13 7.87 -2.06
C GLU A 33 11.97 6.91 -1.77
N LEU A 34 11.10 7.23 -0.82
CA LEU A 34 9.87 6.48 -0.55
C LEU A 34 8.97 6.41 -1.80
N LYS A 35 8.88 7.48 -2.59
CA LYS A 35 8.17 7.50 -3.89
C LYS A 35 8.72 6.50 -4.92
N LYS A 36 9.99 6.07 -4.77
CA LYS A 36 10.62 5.10 -5.67
C LYS A 36 10.45 3.66 -5.17
N ILE A 37 9.96 3.46 -3.95
CA ILE A 37 9.70 2.14 -3.37
C ILE A 37 8.30 1.69 -3.77
N GLN A 38 8.20 0.47 -4.32
CA GLN A 38 6.92 -0.19 -4.54
C GLN A 38 6.48 -0.88 -3.24
N PHE A 39 5.36 -0.44 -2.68
CA PHE A 39 4.71 -1.10 -1.57
C PHE A 39 3.70 -2.15 -2.06
N TYR A 40 3.35 -3.09 -1.18
CA TYR A 40 2.34 -4.12 -1.39
C TYR A 40 1.52 -4.32 -0.13
N LEU A 41 0.20 -4.57 -0.25
CA LEU A 41 -0.63 -4.96 0.89
C LEU A 41 -0.34 -6.39 1.36
N SER A 42 -0.27 -6.63 2.66
CA SER A 42 -0.18 -7.99 3.22
C SER A 42 -1.49 -8.76 3.15
N ASP A 43 -2.62 -8.05 3.24
CA ASP A 43 -3.95 -8.62 3.41
C ASP A 43 -4.98 -7.88 2.56
N ASP A 44 -6.11 -8.54 2.38
CA ASP A 44 -7.26 -8.01 1.66
C ASP A 44 -7.90 -6.87 2.48
N VAL A 45 -8.24 -5.77 1.82
CA VAL A 45 -8.93 -4.63 2.43
C VAL A 45 -10.27 -4.43 1.73
N TYR A 46 -11.33 -4.36 2.52
CA TYR A 46 -12.69 -4.07 2.06
C TYR A 46 -13.13 -2.74 2.67
N LEU A 47 -13.36 -1.74 1.82
CA LEU A 47 -13.94 -0.47 2.20
C LEU A 47 -15.44 -0.52 1.93
N ARG A 48 -16.26 -0.23 2.94
CA ARG A 48 -17.72 -0.27 2.81
C ARG A 48 -18.36 1.03 3.29
N ARG A 49 -19.32 1.55 2.54
CA ARG A 49 -20.18 2.65 3.03
C ARG A 49 -21.63 2.43 2.64
N LYS A 50 -22.54 2.84 3.51
CA LYS A 50 -23.99 2.84 3.24
C LYS A 50 -24.31 4.02 2.34
N LEU A 51 -25.07 3.78 1.28
CA LEU A 51 -25.59 4.83 0.40
C LEU A 51 -27.01 5.21 0.86
N GLY A 52 -27.30 6.51 0.86
CA GLY A 52 -28.67 6.99 1.10
C GLY A 52 -29.60 6.62 -0.05
N ASP A 53 -30.88 6.36 0.26
CA ASP A 53 -31.88 5.89 -0.72
C ASP A 53 -32.06 6.85 -1.92
N ASN A 54 -31.87 8.16 -1.69
CA ASN A 54 -31.95 9.24 -2.68
C ASN A 54 -30.60 9.89 -3.02
N SER A 55 -29.47 9.22 -2.78
CA SER A 55 -28.15 9.82 -3.06
C SER A 55 -27.88 9.89 -4.57
N SER A 56 -27.61 11.09 -5.09
CA SER A 56 -27.04 11.32 -6.44
C SER A 56 -25.51 11.28 -6.42
N GLU A 57 -24.92 10.69 -5.37
CA GLU A 57 -23.48 10.63 -5.19
C GLU A 57 -22.84 9.74 -6.25
N ILE A 58 -21.67 10.14 -6.72
CA ILE A 58 -20.85 9.30 -7.59
C ILE A 58 -20.40 8.07 -6.78
N VAL A 59 -20.72 6.89 -7.30
CA VAL A 59 -20.31 5.59 -6.76
C VAL A 59 -19.19 5.05 -7.65
N GLU A 60 -18.07 4.68 -7.04
CA GLU A 60 -16.88 4.18 -7.74
C GLU A 60 -16.73 2.67 -7.55
N GLY A 61 -17.15 2.17 -6.39
CA GLY A 61 -17.15 0.74 -6.05
C GLY A 61 -18.38 -0.03 -6.56
N LYS A 62 -18.44 -1.31 -6.18
CA LYS A 62 -19.59 -2.16 -6.50
C LYS A 62 -20.73 -1.87 -5.54
N VAL A 63 -21.94 -1.64 -6.06
CA VAL A 63 -23.15 -1.46 -5.22
C VAL A 63 -23.86 -2.80 -5.02
N ARG A 64 -24.19 -3.12 -3.78
CA ARG A 64 -24.96 -4.31 -3.40
C ARG A 64 -26.11 -3.92 -2.47
N VAL A 65 -27.24 -4.60 -2.58
CA VAL A 65 -28.34 -4.46 -1.61
C VAL A 65 -28.17 -5.53 -0.53
N VAL A 66 -28.03 -5.11 0.72
CA VAL A 66 -27.87 -5.98 1.90
C VAL A 66 -28.89 -5.53 2.95
N ASN A 67 -29.81 -6.43 3.33
CA ASN A 67 -30.88 -6.14 4.30
C ASN A 67 -31.68 -4.86 3.97
N GLY A 68 -31.98 -4.64 2.69
CA GLY A 68 -32.69 -3.45 2.20
C GLY A 68 -31.84 -2.18 2.09
N GLN A 69 -30.56 -2.21 2.52
CA GLN A 69 -29.64 -1.07 2.42
C GLN A 69 -28.74 -1.20 1.18
N LYS A 70 -28.54 -0.10 0.45
CA LYS A 70 -27.53 -0.02 -0.61
C LYS A 70 -26.15 0.18 0.02
N ILE A 71 -25.22 -0.72 -0.27
CA ILE A 71 -23.84 -0.69 0.22
C ILE A 71 -22.90 -0.55 -0.97
N GLU A 72 -22.06 0.47 -0.96
CA GLU A 72 -20.89 0.54 -1.85
C GLU A 72 -19.73 -0.22 -1.21
N GLU A 73 -19.06 -1.06 -2.00
CA GLU A 73 -17.89 -1.83 -1.59
C GLU A 73 -16.73 -1.59 -2.58
N ILE A 74 -15.57 -1.20 -2.04
CA ILE A 74 -14.29 -1.17 -2.75
C ILE A 74 -13.43 -2.30 -2.18
N TYR A 75 -12.93 -3.16 -3.06
CA TYR A 75 -12.10 -4.30 -2.70
C TYR A 75 -10.68 -4.07 -3.21
N ILE A 76 -9.71 -4.05 -2.28
CA ILE A 76 -8.28 -3.93 -2.56
C ILE A 76 -7.62 -5.26 -2.16
N PRO A 77 -7.28 -6.13 -3.12
CA PRO A 77 -6.69 -7.44 -2.82
C PRO A 77 -5.34 -7.34 -2.08
N ARG A 78 -4.98 -8.37 -1.33
CA ARG A 78 -3.59 -8.59 -0.90
C ARG A 78 -2.63 -8.54 -2.09
N SER A 79 -1.40 -8.15 -1.83
CA SER A 79 -0.35 -7.96 -2.85
C SER A 79 -0.67 -6.90 -3.91
N THR A 80 -1.70 -6.07 -3.71
CA THR A 80 -1.93 -4.93 -4.60
C THR A 80 -0.76 -3.94 -4.48
N PRO A 81 -0.13 -3.54 -5.60
CA PRO A 81 0.97 -2.59 -5.59
C PRO A 81 0.48 -1.19 -5.20
N GLY A 82 1.14 -0.56 -4.24
CA GLY A 82 0.87 0.81 -3.81
C GLY A 82 2.08 1.73 -3.88
N VAL A 83 1.83 3.01 -4.12
CA VAL A 83 2.85 4.07 -4.22
C VAL A 83 2.68 5.06 -3.07
N PHE A 84 3.79 5.40 -2.43
CA PHE A 84 3.80 6.45 -1.42
C PHE A 84 3.47 7.81 -2.05
N MET A 85 2.50 8.52 -1.47
CA MET A 85 2.08 9.84 -1.93
C MET A 85 2.75 10.95 -1.11
N PHE A 86 2.52 10.92 0.21
CA PHE A 86 3.00 11.92 1.16
C PHE A 86 2.93 11.40 2.59
N SER A 87 3.52 12.17 3.51
CA SER A 87 3.51 11.90 4.95
C SER A 87 3.04 13.14 5.71
N PRO A 88 1.78 13.21 6.20
CA PRO A 88 1.28 14.41 6.87
C PRO A 88 1.94 14.65 8.23
N LYS A 89 2.49 13.60 8.84
CA LYS A 89 3.30 13.62 10.07
C LYS A 89 4.31 12.48 9.95
N ALA A 90 5.45 12.60 10.63
CA ALA A 90 6.44 11.52 10.70
C ALA A 90 5.76 10.15 10.98
N ASN A 91 6.15 9.14 10.22
CA ASN A 91 5.66 7.76 10.32
C ASN A 91 4.16 7.56 10.02
N ARG A 92 3.52 8.48 9.28
CA ARG A 92 2.17 8.27 8.74
C ARG A 92 2.21 8.35 7.23
N PHE A 93 2.06 7.23 6.54
CA PHE A 93 2.23 7.18 5.09
C PHE A 93 0.88 7.15 4.41
N ALA A 94 0.62 8.11 3.52
CA ALA A 94 -0.45 8.02 2.54
C ALA A 94 0.04 7.15 1.38
N VAL A 95 -0.64 6.03 1.12
CA VAL A 95 -0.30 5.11 0.03
C VAL A 95 -1.52 4.89 -0.85
N ALA A 96 -1.37 5.14 -2.15
CA ALA A 96 -2.39 4.88 -3.16
C ALA A 96 -2.18 3.50 -3.80
N PHE A 97 -3.26 2.73 -3.92
CA PHE A 97 -3.27 1.36 -4.49
C PHE A 97 -3.98 1.26 -5.84
N GLU A 98 -4.50 2.38 -6.34
CA GLU A 98 -5.10 2.49 -7.66
C GLU A 98 -4.74 3.84 -8.27
N ASN A 99 -4.86 3.94 -9.59
CA ASN A 99 -4.77 5.22 -10.28
C ASN A 99 -6.09 5.97 -10.14
N GLY A 100 -6.07 7.30 -10.25
CA GLY A 100 -7.27 8.11 -10.19
C GLY A 100 -6.99 9.44 -9.50
N SER A 101 -7.91 9.86 -8.65
CA SER A 101 -7.78 11.08 -7.87
C SER A 101 -6.66 10.97 -6.83
N ASP A 102 -5.98 12.08 -6.54
CA ASP A 102 -4.98 12.19 -5.47
C ASP A 102 -5.58 11.99 -4.06
N SER A 103 -6.91 11.89 -3.95
CA SER A 103 -7.64 11.54 -2.72
C SER A 103 -7.80 10.03 -2.49
N ARG A 104 -7.41 9.17 -3.44
CA ARG A 104 -7.53 7.71 -3.34
C ARG A 104 -6.31 7.07 -2.69
N PHE A 105 -6.14 7.34 -1.39
CA PHE A 105 -5.09 6.74 -0.58
C PHE A 105 -5.64 6.22 0.74
N LEU A 106 -4.90 5.27 1.32
CA LEU A 106 -5.08 4.83 2.69
C LEU A 106 -3.88 5.26 3.53
N MET A 107 -4.13 5.47 4.82
CA MET A 107 -3.11 5.90 5.77
C MET A 107 -2.52 4.68 6.48
N PHE A 108 -1.19 4.61 6.59
CA PHE A 108 -0.47 3.56 7.30
C PHE A 108 0.47 4.16 8.34
N GLY A 109 0.71 3.44 9.43
CA GLY A 109 1.66 3.88 10.46
C GLY A 109 2.12 2.74 11.35
N PRO A 110 3.23 2.94 12.09
CA PRO A 110 3.81 1.91 12.92
C PRO A 110 2.85 1.52 14.05
N ASN A 111 2.68 0.21 14.24
CA ASN A 111 1.88 -0.33 15.33
C ASN A 111 2.76 -1.20 16.25
N PRO A 112 2.98 -0.79 17.51
CA PRO A 112 3.78 -1.55 18.47
C PRO A 112 3.24 -2.97 18.72
N LYS A 113 1.93 -3.17 18.63
CA LYS A 113 1.29 -4.49 18.78
C LYS A 113 1.52 -5.40 17.56
N ALA A 114 1.99 -4.84 16.46
CA ALA A 114 2.34 -5.57 15.23
C ALA A 114 3.85 -5.61 15.00
N GLY A 115 4.68 -5.35 16.01
CA GLY A 115 6.15 -5.32 15.86
C GLY A 115 6.63 -4.14 15.01
N GLU A 116 6.04 -2.96 15.25
CA GLU A 116 6.36 -1.70 14.56
C GLU A 116 6.17 -1.74 13.04
N ARG A 117 5.31 -2.64 12.55
CA ARG A 117 4.92 -2.69 11.13
C ARG A 117 4.03 -1.50 10.79
N PHE A 118 4.19 -0.98 9.59
CA PHE A 118 3.28 0.01 9.03
C PHE A 118 1.97 -0.66 8.64
N VAL A 119 0.95 -0.55 9.48
CA VAL A 119 -0.39 -1.12 9.28
C VAL A 119 -1.42 -0.03 9.03
N LEU A 120 -2.56 -0.42 8.47
CA LEU A 120 -3.67 0.47 8.17
C LEU A 120 -4.11 1.27 9.41
N LEU A 121 -4.18 2.59 9.25
CA LEU A 121 -4.70 3.52 10.24
C LEU A 121 -6.17 3.80 9.96
N ALA A 122 -6.96 3.86 11.02
CA ALA A 122 -8.33 4.37 11.02
C ALA A 122 -8.41 5.61 11.93
N LYS A 123 -9.42 6.45 11.72
CA LYS A 123 -9.76 7.57 12.61
C LYS A 123 -10.07 7.06 14.01
N ASP A 124 -10.95 6.06 14.06
CA ASP A 124 -11.40 5.37 15.27
C ASP A 124 -11.46 3.86 15.00
N TRP A 125 -11.19 3.07 16.04
CA TRP A 125 -11.40 1.63 16.05
C TRP A 125 -12.44 1.31 17.13
N GLU A 126 -13.67 1.02 16.72
CA GLU A 126 -14.76 0.65 17.63
C GLU A 126 -15.20 -0.79 17.36
N ARG A 127 -15.27 -1.63 18.41
CA ARG A 127 -15.91 -2.97 18.37
C ARG A 127 -15.71 -3.78 17.08
N SER A 128 -14.47 -3.82 16.58
CA SER A 128 -14.06 -4.56 15.38
C SER A 128 -14.32 -3.90 14.02
N THR A 129 -14.62 -2.61 13.96
CA THR A 129 -14.64 -1.80 12.74
C THR A 129 -13.79 -0.55 12.87
N GLY A 130 -13.14 -0.16 11.77
CA GLY A 130 -12.39 1.08 11.68
C GLY A 130 -13.00 2.02 10.65
N THR A 131 -12.89 3.33 10.86
CA THR A 131 -13.30 4.33 9.86
C THR A 131 -12.08 4.90 9.15
N VAL A 132 -12.03 4.79 7.83
CA VAL A 132 -10.98 5.39 6.99
C VAL A 132 -11.58 6.45 6.07
N THR A 133 -10.77 7.41 5.66
CA THR A 133 -11.13 8.33 4.57
C THR A 133 -10.49 7.84 3.29
N TYR A 134 -11.30 7.68 2.25
CA TYR A 134 -10.88 7.26 0.91
C TYR A 134 -11.68 8.06 -0.11
N ASP A 135 -10.99 8.66 -1.08
CA ASP A 135 -11.60 9.56 -2.07
C ASP A 135 -12.48 10.67 -1.45
N GLY A 136 -12.02 11.23 -0.33
CA GLY A 136 -12.76 12.28 0.40
C GLY A 136 -14.02 11.80 1.12
N LYS A 137 -14.35 10.51 1.08
CA LYS A 137 -15.52 9.91 1.73
C LYS A 137 -15.10 8.99 2.87
N GLU A 138 -15.99 8.77 3.82
CA GLU A 138 -15.75 7.83 4.93
C GLU A 138 -16.23 6.43 4.56
N TYR A 139 -15.38 5.45 4.85
CA TYR A 139 -15.66 4.03 4.68
C TYR A 139 -15.35 3.28 5.96
N GLU A 140 -16.17 2.29 6.27
CA GLU A 140 -15.90 1.28 7.28
C GLU A 140 -14.95 0.21 6.72
N VAL A 141 -14.02 -0.23 7.55
CA VAL A 141 -13.15 -1.39 7.32
C VAL A 141 -13.37 -2.41 8.44
N ASN A 142 -13.31 -3.70 8.10
CA ASN A 142 -13.46 -4.77 9.08
C ASN A 142 -12.18 -4.95 9.92
N TYR A 143 -12.28 -5.58 11.09
CA TYR A 143 -11.16 -5.84 12.01
C TYR A 143 -9.96 -6.54 11.36
N GLY A 144 -10.20 -7.43 10.38
CA GLY A 144 -9.12 -8.08 9.64
C GLY A 144 -8.18 -7.09 8.94
N ALA A 145 -8.71 -5.94 8.51
CA ALA A 145 -7.93 -4.87 7.89
C ALA A 145 -7.05 -4.10 8.88
N ALA A 146 -7.28 -4.17 10.20
CA ALA A 146 -6.49 -3.45 11.21
C ALA A 146 -5.02 -3.87 11.23
N PHE A 147 -4.72 -5.08 10.74
CA PHE A 147 -3.36 -5.61 10.62
C PHE A 147 -2.86 -5.66 9.18
N ALA A 148 -3.66 -5.18 8.20
CA ALA A 148 -3.21 -5.06 6.83
C ALA A 148 -2.01 -4.10 6.79
N GLY A 149 -0.85 -4.65 6.45
CA GLY A 149 0.44 -3.98 6.52
C GLY A 149 1.04 -3.72 5.15
N LEU A 150 1.93 -2.73 5.10
CA LEU A 150 2.79 -2.50 3.94
C LEU A 150 3.94 -3.51 3.91
N MET A 151 4.20 -4.04 2.73
CA MET A 151 5.34 -4.91 2.43
C MET A 151 6.15 -4.34 1.27
N VAL A 152 7.44 -4.68 1.22
CA VAL A 152 8.40 -4.25 0.19
C VAL A 152 9.31 -5.41 -0.23
N ASP A 153 9.86 -5.33 -1.44
CA ASP A 153 10.95 -6.22 -1.87
C ASP A 153 12.31 -5.59 -1.52
N LEU A 154 12.90 -6.02 -0.40
CA LEU A 154 14.19 -5.54 0.06
C LEU A 154 15.31 -5.77 -0.97
N ARG A 155 15.27 -6.88 -1.73
CA ARG A 155 16.32 -7.15 -2.74
C ARG A 155 16.25 -6.18 -3.91
N ARG A 156 15.06 -5.65 -4.19
CA ARG A 156 14.86 -4.63 -5.22
C ARG A 156 15.34 -3.28 -4.74
N ILE A 157 15.05 -2.93 -3.49
CA ILE A 157 15.55 -1.71 -2.84
C ILE A 157 17.09 -1.72 -2.83
N ASP A 158 17.71 -2.80 -2.36
CA ASP A 158 19.17 -2.93 -2.30
C ASP A 158 19.83 -2.83 -3.68
N ARG A 159 19.20 -3.40 -4.72
CA ARG A 159 19.71 -3.32 -6.09
C ARG A 159 19.61 -1.91 -6.65
N GLN A 160 18.54 -1.20 -6.35
CA GLN A 160 18.36 0.18 -6.78
C GLN A 160 19.38 1.13 -6.12
N ASP A 161 19.67 0.91 -4.84
CA ASP A 161 20.68 1.68 -4.10
C ASP A 161 22.11 1.45 -4.65
N ARG A 162 22.41 0.22 -5.08
CA ARG A 162 23.72 -0.16 -5.65
C ARG A 162 23.94 0.21 -7.12
N ASN A 163 22.98 0.82 -7.80
CA ASN A 163 23.17 1.30 -9.18
C ASN A 163 24.17 2.47 -9.19
N SER A 164 25.45 2.14 -9.14
CA SER A 164 26.56 3.08 -9.24
C SER A 164 26.76 3.50 -10.69
N ARG A 165 27.05 4.78 -10.88
CA ARG A 165 27.56 5.30 -12.16
C ARG A 165 29.09 5.25 -12.13
N THR A 166 29.70 4.84 -13.23
CA THR A 166 31.14 5.03 -13.43
C THR A 166 31.39 6.48 -13.83
N ALA A 167 32.25 7.18 -13.08
CA ALA A 167 32.68 8.52 -13.49
C ALA A 167 33.75 8.40 -14.58
N GLU A 168 33.52 9.00 -15.75
CA GLU A 168 34.43 8.90 -16.91
C GLU A 168 35.65 9.82 -16.80
N GLY A 169 35.73 10.63 -15.74
CA GLY A 169 36.74 11.68 -15.59
C GLY A 169 36.42 12.93 -16.41
N ARG A 170 37.05 14.06 -16.04
CA ARG A 170 36.97 15.33 -16.77
C ARG A 170 38.38 15.73 -17.16
N LYS A 171 38.63 16.00 -18.44
CA LYS A 171 39.93 16.51 -18.92
C LYS A 171 40.00 18.03 -18.75
N VAL A 172 41.22 18.54 -18.65
CA VAL A 172 41.52 19.97 -18.68
C VAL A 172 41.64 20.37 -20.15
N ASP A 173 40.99 21.46 -20.55
CA ASP A 173 41.12 22.05 -21.88
C ASP A 173 42.47 22.77 -22.04
#